data_AF-G0VI06-F1
#
_entry.id   AF-G0VI06-F1
#
_cell.length_a   1.000
_cell.length_b   1.000
_cell.length_c   1.000
_cell.angle_alpha   90.00
_cell.angle_beta   90.00
_cell.angle_gamma   90.00
#
_symmetry.space_group_name_H-M   'P 1'
#
loop_
_entity.id
_entity.type
_entity.pdbx_description
1 polymer ?
#
loop_
_entity_poly.entity_id
_entity_poly.type
_entity_poly.pdbx_seq_one_letter_code
_entity_poly.pdbx_strand_id
1 'polypeptide(L)'
;MRNRPRNIQEWFYYTLLESPAFHRFVGKVYRRVNGIKDIPPLEHKQTLQFLYKPTKAHKINAFKMLFIDEYRATFGLPKKTDKYLN
;
A
#
# COMPACT_ATOMS: atom_id res chain seq x y z
N MET A 1 1.04 -28.83 -17.64
CA MET A 1 0.79 -30.04 -16.82
C MET A 1 2.09 -30.37 -16.11
N ARG A 2 2.16 -30.17 -14.79
CA ARG A 2 3.39 -30.39 -14.02
C ARG A 2 3.45 -31.86 -13.63
N ASN A 3 4.53 -32.54 -14.01
CA ASN A 3 4.73 -33.95 -13.68
C ASN A 3 4.83 -34.12 -12.16
N ARG A 4 4.24 -35.18 -11.62
CA ARG A 4 4.39 -35.54 -10.19
C ARG A 4 5.90 -35.68 -9.91
N PRO A 5 6.44 -35.02 -8.85
CA PRO A 5 7.86 -35.04 -8.56
C PRO A 5 8.34 -36.47 -8.35
N ARG A 6 9.48 -36.82 -8.95
CA ARG A 6 10.04 -38.17 -8.86
C ARG A 6 10.82 -38.36 -7.55
N ASN A 7 11.43 -37.28 -7.05
CA ASN A 7 12.28 -37.27 -5.86
C ASN A 7 12.00 -36.06 -4.95
N ILE A 8 12.40 -36.15 -3.67
CA ILE A 8 12.28 -35.06 -2.69
C ILE A 8 13.03 -33.79 -3.12
N GLN A 9 14.19 -33.93 -3.77
CA GLN A 9 14.98 -32.80 -4.27
C GLN A 9 14.22 -32.05 -5.37
N GLU A 10 13.58 -32.79 -6.27
CA GLU A 10 12.77 -32.21 -7.35
C GLU A 10 11.54 -31.51 -6.76
N TRP A 11 10.94 -32.07 -5.71
CA TRP A 11 9.87 -31.42 -4.95
C TRP A 11 10.32 -30.10 -4.30
N PHE A 12 11.48 -30.06 -3.66
CA PHE A 12 12.03 -28.82 -3.10
C PHE A 12 12.34 -27.78 -4.18
N TYR A 13 12.94 -28.20 -5.29
CA TYR A 13 13.24 -27.32 -6.42
C TYR A 13 11.97 -26.65 -6.96
N TYR A 14 10.94 -27.46 -7.16
CA TYR A 14 9.62 -27.02 -7.59
C TYR A 14 8.90 -26.12 -6.58
N THR A 15 9.08 -26.37 -5.29
CA THR A 15 8.56 -25.54 -4.20
C THR A 15 9.24 -24.17 -4.16
N LEU A 16 10.56 -24.13 -4.39
CA LEU A 16 11.32 -22.88 -4.48
C LEU A 16 10.92 -22.08 -5.73
N LEU A 17 10.72 -22.75 -6.87
CA LEU A 17 10.27 -22.10 -8.11
C LEU A 17 8.85 -21.53 -8.03
N GLU A 18 7.98 -22.06 -7.17
CA GLU A 18 6.63 -21.50 -6.99
C GLU A 18 6.58 -20.39 -5.93
N SER A 19 7.58 -20.30 -5.06
CA SER A 19 7.57 -19.36 -3.94
C SER A 19 7.81 -17.91 -4.40
N PRO A 20 6.83 -17.00 -4.29
CA PRO A 20 7.02 -15.59 -4.64
C PRO A 20 8.05 -14.91 -3.73
N ALA A 21 8.19 -15.39 -2.49
CA ALA A 21 9.18 -14.88 -1.54
C ALA A 21 10.61 -15.22 -1.99
N PHE A 22 10.83 -16.43 -2.52
CA PHE A 22 12.12 -16.86 -3.05
C PHE A 22 12.53 -16.01 -4.26
N HIS A 23 11.61 -15.76 -5.20
CA HIS A 23 11.89 -14.89 -6.34
C HIS A 23 12.25 -13.46 -5.95
N ARG A 24 11.55 -12.90 -4.95
CA ARG A 24 11.88 -11.57 -4.41
C ARG A 24 13.26 -11.54 -3.76
N PHE A 25 13.63 -12.60 -3.05
CA PHE A 25 14.95 -12.73 -2.43
C PHE A 25 16.06 -12.79 -3.48
N VAL A 26 15.94 -13.67 -4.48
CA VAL A 26 16.91 -13.78 -5.58
C VAL A 26 17.01 -12.45 -6.33
N GLY A 27 15.87 -11.80 -6.61
CA GLY A 27 15.83 -10.47 -7.22
C GLY A 27 16.58 -9.43 -6.41
N LYS A 28 16.46 -9.41 -5.08
CA LYS A 28 17.19 -8.50 -4.20
C LYS A 28 18.69 -8.76 -4.23
N VAL A 29 19.12 -10.02 -4.23
CA VAL A 29 20.54 -10.39 -4.31
C VAL A 29 21.11 -9.98 -5.66
N TYR A 30 20.43 -10.30 -6.75
CA TYR A 30 20.82 -9.92 -8.11
C TYR A 30 21.00 -8.40 -8.24
N ARG A 31 20.01 -7.62 -7.77
CA ARG A 31 20.08 -6.15 -7.81
C ARG A 31 21.22 -5.60 -6.97
N ARG A 32 21.48 -6.20 -5.80
CA ARG A 32 22.58 -5.80 -4.91
C ARG A 32 23.95 -6.06 -5.55
N VAL A 33 24.15 -7.22 -6.18
CA VAL A 33 25.41 -7.56 -6.86
C VAL A 33 25.62 -6.67 -8.08
N ASN A 34 24.57 -6.38 -8.84
CA ASN A 34 24.64 -5.52 -10.04
C ASN A 34 24.53 -4.02 -9.75
N GLY A 35 24.48 -3.60 -8.48
CA GLY A 35 24.36 -2.18 -8.12
C GLY A 35 23.08 -1.49 -8.58
N ILE A 36 22.04 -2.25 -8.92
CA ILE A 36 20.74 -1.72 -9.36
C ILE A 36 20.03 -1.16 -8.13
N LYS A 37 19.88 0.16 -8.05
CA LYS A 37 19.20 0.82 -6.94
C LYS A 37 17.68 0.67 -7.11
N ASP A 38 17.04 0.00 -6.16
CA ASP A 38 15.58 -0.16 -6.06
C ASP A 38 14.81 1.12 -5.71
N ILE A 39 15.52 2.24 -5.57
CA ILE A 39 14.97 3.50 -5.09
C ILE A 39 14.46 4.24 -6.33
N PRO A 40 13.14 4.46 -6.49
CA PRO A 40 12.65 5.35 -7.53
C PRO A 40 13.33 6.72 -7.37
N PRO A 41 13.66 7.42 -8.48
CA PRO A 41 14.31 8.73 -8.41
C PRO A 41 13.61 9.63 -7.39
N LEU A 42 14.41 10.31 -6.56
CA LEU A 42 13.96 11.20 -5.48
C LEU A 42 12.91 12.25 -5.91
N GLU A 43 12.79 12.49 -7.20
CA GLU A 43 11.74 13.27 -7.88
C GLU A 43 10.32 12.97 -7.34
N HIS A 44 9.97 11.70 -7.08
CA HIS A 44 8.63 11.35 -6.57
C HIS A 44 8.41 11.68 -5.07
N LYS A 45 9.47 11.99 -4.31
CA LYS A 45 9.35 12.30 -2.88
C LYS A 45 9.17 13.78 -2.59
N GLN A 46 9.46 14.66 -3.55
CA GLN A 46 9.37 16.12 -3.34
C GLN A 46 7.91 16.58 -3.21
N THR A 47 6.99 16.01 -3.99
CA THR A 47 5.55 16.33 -3.92
C THR A 47 4.91 15.98 -2.57
N LEU A 48 5.41 14.94 -1.89
CA LEU A 48 4.91 14.54 -0.56
C LEU A 48 5.44 15.40 0.59
N GLN A 49 6.51 16.17 0.38
CA GLN A 49 7.05 17.06 1.43
C GLN A 49 6.18 18.31 1.60
N PHE A 50 5.50 18.75 0.55
CA PHE A 50 4.55 19.86 0.59
C PHE A 50 3.13 19.46 1.01
N LEU A 51 2.86 18.16 1.17
CA LEU A 51 1.54 17.67 1.57
C LEU A 51 1.36 17.85 3.08
N TYR A 52 0.34 18.60 3.48
CA TYR A 52 -0.04 18.79 4.87
C TYR A 52 -0.21 17.43 5.59
N LYS A 53 0.49 17.25 6.71
CA LYS A 53 0.43 16.01 7.51
C LYS A 53 -0.58 16.19 8.65
N PRO A 54 -1.79 15.61 8.56
CA PRO A 54 -2.77 15.76 9.62
C PRO A 54 -2.30 15.06 10.90
N THR A 55 -2.40 15.75 12.03
CA THR A 55 -2.15 15.18 13.36
C THR A 55 -3.31 14.27 13.77
N LYS A 56 -3.11 13.48 14.84
CA LYS A 56 -4.18 12.64 15.40
C LYS A 56 -5.42 13.45 15.78
N ALA A 57 -5.22 14.66 16.30
CA ALA A 57 -6.31 15.57 16.64
C ALA A 57 -7.11 16.00 15.39
N HIS A 58 -6.43 16.32 14.28
CA HIS A 58 -7.10 16.65 13.02
C HIS A 58 -7.95 15.50 12.49
N LYS A 59 -7.47 14.26 12.62
CA LYS A 59 -8.25 13.07 12.21
C LYS A 59 -9.51 12.86 13.05
N ILE A 60 -9.41 13.04 14.38
CA ILE A 60 -10.56 12.92 15.28
C ILE A 60 -11.60 13.99 14.99
N ASN A 61 -11.16 15.23 14.76
CA ASN A 61 -12.06 16.33 14.42
C ASN A 61 -12.76 16.10 13.08
N ALA A 62 -12.02 15.66 12.06
CA ALA A 62 -12.60 15.29 10.77
C ALA A 62 -13.63 14.15 10.90
N PHE A 63 -13.32 13.13 11.69
CA PHE A 63 -14.26 12.03 11.95
C PHE A 63 -15.56 12.53 12.60
N LYS A 64 -15.47 13.35 13.65
CA LYS A 64 -16.66 13.92 14.31
C LYS A 64 -17.50 14.75 13.36
N MET A 65 -16.86 15.57 12.51
CA MET A 65 -17.55 16.40 11.53
C MET A 65 -18.32 15.55 10.52
N LEU A 66 -17.66 14.54 9.93
CA LEU A 66 -18.29 13.60 8.99
C LEU A 66 -19.43 12.82 9.66
N PHE A 67 -19.23 12.34 10.88
CA PHE A 67 -20.25 11.60 11.61
C PHE A 67 -21.53 12.43 11.84
N ILE A 68 -21.38 13.70 12.24
CA ILE A 68 -22.52 14.60 12.44
C ILE A 68 -23.26 14.85 11.11
N ASP A 69 -22.53 14.97 10.01
CA ASP A 69 -23.12 15.20 8.69
C ASP A 69 -23.84 13.96 8.15
N GLU A 70 -23.29 12.76 8.33
CA GLU A 70 -23.98 11.52 7.96
C GLU A 70 -25.21 11.29 8.82
N TYR A 71 -25.12 11.54 10.13
CA TYR A 71 -26.28 11.49 11.02
C TYR A 71 -27.37 12.47 10.55
N ARG A 72 -27.02 13.72 10.25
CA ARG A 72 -27.98 14.70 9.70
C ARG A 72 -28.61 14.22 8.40
N ALA A 73 -27.81 13.65 7.50
CA ALA A 73 -28.30 13.11 6.25
C ALA A 73 -29.29 11.96 6.46
N THR A 74 -29.09 11.09 7.47
CA THR A 74 -30.07 10.04 7.81
C THR A 74 -31.42 10.60 8.27
N PHE A 75 -31.46 11.81 8.82
CA PHE A 75 -32.69 12.51 9.20
C PHE A 75 -33.19 13.48 8.11
N GLY A 76 -32.64 13.44 6.91
CA GLY A 76 -33.01 14.33 5.80
C GLY A 76 -32.61 15.79 6.00
N LEU A 77 -31.71 16.08 6.96
CA LEU A 77 -31.19 17.42 7.20
C LEU A 77 -29.98 17.70 6.28
N PRO A 78 -29.78 18.96 5.85
CA PRO A 78 -28.67 19.32 4.99
C PRO A 78 -27.31 19.12 5.68
N LYS A 79 -26.32 18.61 4.92
CA LYS A 79 -24.95 18.41 5.39
C LYS A 79 -24.28 19.77 5.59
N LYS A 80 -23.53 19.95 6.68
CA LYS A 80 -22.81 21.20 6.94
C LYS A 80 -21.56 21.33 6.07
N THR A 81 -20.98 20.20 5.64
CA THR A 81 -19.80 20.15 4.77
C THR A 81 -20.02 20.71 3.37
N ASP A 82 -21.25 20.75 2.85
CA ASP A 82 -21.55 21.32 1.52
C ASP A 82 -21.14 22.80 1.40
N LYS A 83 -21.07 23.52 2.53
CA LYS A 83 -20.60 24.92 2.58
C LYS A 83 -19.10 25.06 2.29
N TYR A 84 -18.31 24.01 2.48
CA TYR A 84 -16.85 24.03 2.35
C TYR A 84 -16.35 23.32 1.08
N LEU A 85 -17.25 22.71 0.31
CA LEU A 85 -16.97 21.99 -0.94
C LEU A 85 -17.38 22.77 -2.20
N ASN A 86 -17.94 23.98 -2.03
CA ASN A 86 -18.16 24.97 -3.09
C ASN A 86 -17.07 26.04 -3.02
#